data_AF-A0A6G4ZTJ4-F1
#
_entry.id   AF-A0A6G4ZTJ4-F1
#
_cell.length_a   1.000
_cell.length_b   1.000
_cell.length_c   1.000
_cell.angle_alpha   90.00
_cell.angle_beta   90.00
_cell.angle_gamma   90.00
#
_symmetry.space_group_name_H-M   'P 1'
#
loop_
_entity.id
_entity.type
_entity.pdbx_description
1 polymer ?
#
loop_
_entity_poly.entity_id
_entity_poly.type
_entity_poly.pdbx_seq_one_letter_code
_entity_poly.pdbx_strand_id
1 'polypeptide(L)' 'MNPDRAEEGLVEVMHRLLIRKWMEEREAIKTKIQSGSCSEEEVLKLAKAFDEIKKNQPTVVLP' A
#
# COMPACT_ATOMS: atom_id res chain seq x y z
N MET A 1 -1.27 -33.94 6.02
CA MET A 1 -1.50 -32.48 5.93
C MET A 1 -0.15 -31.83 6.22
N ASN A 2 0.45 -31.16 5.24
CA ASN A 2 1.81 -30.63 5.37
C ASN A 2 1.71 -29.18 5.86
N PRO A 3 2.10 -28.86 7.10
CA PRO A 3 1.97 -27.53 7.68
C PRO A 3 2.79 -26.47 6.92
N ASP A 4 3.98 -26.82 6.41
CA ASP A 4 4.84 -25.92 5.64
C ASP A 4 4.15 -25.35 4.39
N ARG A 5 3.43 -26.20 3.64
CA ARG A 5 2.69 -25.75 2.45
C ARG A 5 1.48 -24.86 2.78
N ALA A 6 0.92 -25.01 3.98
CA ALA A 6 -0.19 -24.16 4.43
C ALA A 6 0.32 -22.76 4.82
N GLU A 7 1.52 -22.68 5.39
CA GLU A 7 2.18 -21.44 5.74
C GLU A 7 2.60 -20.64 4.50
N GLU A 8 3.22 -21.30 3.50
CA GLU A 8 3.56 -20.68 2.21
C GLU A 8 2.33 -20.07 1.52
N GLY A 9 1.22 -20.82 1.48
CA GLY A 9 -0.03 -20.34 0.88
C GLY A 9 -0.65 -19.15 1.62
N LEU A 10 -0.57 -19.14 2.96
CA LEU A 10 -1.05 -18.03 3.77
C LEU A 10 -0.24 -16.76 3.52
N VAL A 11 1.09 -16.90 3.45
CA VAL A 11 2.03 -15.81 3.23
C VAL A 11 1.83 -15.18 1.85
N GLU A 12 1.64 -16.00 0.81
CA GLU A 12 1.31 -15.50 -0.52
C GLU A 12 0.00 -14.68 -0.54
N VAL A 13 -1.04 -15.17 0.14
CA VAL A 13 -2.34 -14.48 0.19
C VAL A 13 -2.20 -13.16 0.95
N MET A 14 -1.51 -13.15 2.09
CA MET A 14 -1.24 -11.94 2.86
C MET A 14 -0.44 -10.92 2.05
N HIS A 15 0.60 -11.37 1.33
CA HIS A 15 1.40 -10.50 0.48
C HIS A 15 0.55 -9.85 -0.63
N ARG A 16 -0.29 -10.64 -1.31
CA ARG A 16 -1.20 -10.11 -2.33
C ARG A 16 -2.20 -9.11 -1.76
N LEU A 17 -2.75 -9.35 -0.57
CA LEU A 17 -3.66 -8.42 0.10
C LEU A 17 -2.97 -7.10 0.47
N LEU A 18 -1.78 -7.18 1.06
CA LEU A 18 -1.01 -6.00 1.46
C LEU A 18 -0.59 -5.16 0.25
N ILE A 19 -0.15 -5.81 -0.83
CA ILE A 19 0.21 -5.12 -2.09
C ILE A 19 -1.01 -4.46 -2.71
N ARG A 20 -2.16 -5.13 -2.75
CA ARG A 20 -3.42 -4.55 -3.26
C ARG A 20 -3.80 -3.31 -2.47
N LYS A 21 -3.86 -3.42 -1.15
CA LYS A 21 -4.19 -2.29 -0.27
C LYS A 21 -3.21 -1.13 -0.47
N TRP A 22 -1.91 -1.42 -0.55
CA TRP A 22 -0.89 -0.39 -0.80
C TRP A 22 -1.10 0.34 -2.12
N MET A 23 -1.45 -0.38 -3.20
CA MET A 23 -1.78 0.23 -4.49
C MET A 23 -3.04 1.09 -4.41
N GLU A 24 -4.09 0.60 -3.73
CA GLU A 24 -5.35 1.33 -3.55
C GLU A 24 -5.15 2.64 -2.78
N GLU A 25 -4.38 2.63 -1.69
CA GLU A 25 -4.10 3.83 -0.90
C GLU A 25 -3.28 4.86 -1.71
N ARG A 26 -2.31 4.41 -2.52
CA ARG A 26 -1.55 5.30 -3.41
C ARG A 26 -2.42 5.94 -4.47
N GLU A 27 -3.28 5.16 -5.13
CA GLU A 27 -4.18 5.67 -6.15
C GLU A 27 -5.20 6.64 -5.53
N ALA A 28 -5.76 6.34 -4.35
CA ALA A 28 -6.68 7.25 -3.66
C ALA A 28 -6.06 8.63 -3.40
N ILE A 29 -4.81 8.67 -2.92
CA ILE A 29 -4.10 9.93 -2.68
C ILE A 29 -3.85 10.68 -3.98
N LYS A 30 -3.39 9.96 -5.02
CA LYS A 30 -3.12 10.54 -6.33
C LYS A 30 -4.39 11.12 -6.96
N THR A 31 -5.50 10.38 -6.93
CA THR A 31 -6.82 10.85 -7.39
C THR A 31 -7.25 12.09 -6.63
N LYS A 32 -7.05 12.13 -5.30
CA LYS A 32 -7.43 13.28 -4.48
C LYS A 32 -6.62 14.54 -4.81
N ILE A 33 -5.31 14.40 -5.05
CA ILE A 33 -4.45 15.50 -5.51
C ILE A 33 -4.89 15.97 -6.91
N GLN A 34 -5.12 15.03 -7.83
CA GLN A 34 -5.50 15.32 -9.22
C GLN A 34 -6.92 15.87 -9.37
N SER A 35 -7.80 15.64 -8.40
CA SER A 35 -9.16 16.15 -8.38
C SER A 35 -9.23 17.69 -8.37
N GLY A 36 -8.14 18.39 -8.04
CA GLY A 36 -8.09 19.86 -8.00
C GLY A 36 -8.89 20.50 -6.86
N SER A 37 -9.57 19.70 -6.04
CA SER A 37 -10.40 20.15 -4.91
C SER A 37 -9.62 20.37 -3.61
N CYS A 38 -8.29 20.22 -3.64
CA CYS A 38 -7.43 20.35 -2.46
C CYS A 38 -6.77 21.73 -2.43
N SER A 39 -6.78 22.38 -1.26
CA SER A 39 -5.94 23.56 -1.02
C SER A 39 -4.46 23.19 -1.05
N GLU A 40 -3.58 24.17 -1.26
CA GLU A 40 -2.12 23.94 -1.32
C GLU A 40 -1.57 23.18 -0.10
N GLU A 41 -2.05 23.50 1.10
CA GLU A 41 -1.66 22.78 2.32
C GLU A 41 -2.08 21.29 2.29
N GLU A 42 -3.29 21.00 1.82
CA GLU A 42 -3.81 19.64 1.71
C GLU A 42 -3.05 18.84 0.64
N VAL A 43 -2.72 19.48 -0.49
CA VAL A 43 -1.86 18.87 -1.52
C VAL A 43 -0.50 18.52 -0.94
N LEU A 44 0.10 19.40 -0.12
CA LEU A 44 1.39 19.16 0.50
C LEU A 44 1.34 18.00 1.52
N LYS A 45 0.28 17.92 2.33
CA LYS A 45 0.06 16.79 3.26
C LYS A 45 -0.13 15.48 2.51
N LEU A 46 -0.96 15.48 1.46
CA LEU A 46 -1.20 14.31 0.61
C LEU A 46 0.07 13.87 -0.12
N ALA A 47 0.88 14.81 -0.61
CA ALA A 47 2.17 14.51 -1.24
C ALA A 47 3.15 13.87 -0.25
N LYS A 48 3.21 14.35 0.99
CA LYS A 48 4.00 13.72 2.07
C LYS A 48 3.53 12.30 2.36
N ALA A 49 2.22 12.11 2.56
CA ALA A 49 1.64 10.80 2.80
C ALA A 49 1.92 9.82 1.63
N PHE A 50 1.84 10.30 0.39
CA PHE A 50 2.18 9.51 -0.79
C PHE A 50 3.66 9.07 -0.81
N ASP A 51 4.58 9.97 -0.43
CA ASP A 51 6.01 9.66 -0.35
C ASP A 51 6.31 8.66 0.77
N GLU A 52 5.66 8.80 1.93
CA GLU A 52 5.75 7.84 3.04
C GLU A 52 5.24 6.46 2.64
N ILE A 53 4.09 6.38 1.97
CA ILE A 53 3.57 5.09 1.49
C ILE A 53 4.51 4.48 0.46
N LYS A 54 5.10 5.26 -0.45
CA LYS A 54 6.10 4.76 -1.41
C LYS A 54 7.33 4.16 -0.72
N LYS A 55 7.79 4.76 0.38
CA LYS A 55 8.92 4.27 1.17
C LYS A 55 8.57 2.98 1.92
N ASN A 56 7.32 2.83 2.34
CA ASN A 56 6.82 1.67 3.08
C ASN A 56 6.11 0.66 2.15
N GLN A 57 6.73 0.32 1.03
CA GLN A 57 6.21 -0.76 0.18
C GLN A 57 6.20 -2.07 0.99
N PRO A 58 5.06 -2.77 1.10
CA PRO A 58 4.99 -3.99 1.87
C PRO A 58 5.91 -5.04 1.25
N THR A 59 6.88 -5.49 2.04
CA THR A 59 7.76 -6.61 1.72
C THR A 59 7.43 -7.72 2.70
N VAL A 60 6.87 -8.81 2.19
CA VAL A 60 6.63 -10.00 3.00
C VAL A 60 7.86 -10.87 2.89
N VAL A 61 8.74 -10.77 3.89
CA VAL A 61 9.89 -11.65 4.07
C VAL A 61 9.46 -12.85 4.90
N LEU A 62 9.58 -14.04 4.32
CA LEU A 62 9.53 -15.30 5.05
C LEU A 62 10.80 -15.40 5.93
N PRO A 63 10.69 -15.76 7.23
CA PRO A 63 11.85 -16.06 8.08
C PRO A 63 12.59 -17.33 7.64
#